data_AF-A0AAD3G132-F1
#
_entry.id   AF-A0AAD3G132-F1
#
_cell.length_a   1.000
_cell.length_b   1.000
_cell.length_c   1.000
_cell.angle_alpha   90.00
_cell.angle_beta   90.00
_cell.angle_gamma   90.00
#
_symmetry.space_group_name_H-M   'P 1'
#
loop_
_entity.id
_entity.type
_entity.pdbx_description
1 polymer ?
#
loop_
_entity_poly.entity_id
_entity_poly.type
_entity_poly.pdbx_seq_one_letter_code
_entity_poly.pdbx_strand_id
1 'polypeptide(L)'
;MRLMRTLRKPRPLARATLELANAANGFRPLARKGYSTVLIFWFGWPASEVPGIYFSASLLDALRRGRRGDFAGRRGKAALALTAASWAILGVIKYRGITTPGPVLEAGLRDQLGDDYTEALNKLPQSRPTRSGRRTLPLGNIVARRRYVEKTNVVSYGPHGRANLADIWRRRDLPRDGKAPVLLQVPGGAWAIGMRRPQAYPLMSHLAARGWVCVSIGYRVSPRHTWPDHIVDVKRALAWVKENIARYGGDPNFVAITGGSAGGHLCSLAALTPNDPKYQPGFEDADTSVVAAVPVYGRYDWFTTEGEGRREFVQLLEKFVVKKKFATHRDIYVDASPIRRLRADAPPFFVLHGRDDSLIPVGEAQEFVEELRAVSKSPVAYAELPHAQHAFDIFSSPRAHRSAEAVARFLSWVYATNPPERD
;
A
#
# COMPACT_ATOMS: atom_id res chain seq x y z
N MET A 1 13.79 -6.45 -47.02
CA MET A 1 13.56 -4.98 -47.13
C MET A 1 12.08 -4.52 -47.16
N ARG A 2 11.12 -5.31 -47.67
CA ARG A 2 9.67 -4.96 -47.68
C ARG A 2 9.00 -5.02 -46.29
N LEU A 3 9.43 -5.91 -45.41
CA LEU A 3 8.88 -6.09 -44.05
C LEU A 3 9.21 -4.93 -43.08
N MET A 4 10.35 -4.24 -43.30
CA MET A 4 10.72 -3.06 -42.51
C MET A 4 10.01 -1.78 -42.94
N ARG A 5 9.46 -1.73 -44.18
CA ARG A 5 8.66 -0.58 -44.66
C ARG A 5 7.21 -0.63 -44.17
N THR A 6 6.64 -1.82 -43.94
CA THR A 6 5.28 -1.98 -43.37
C THR A 6 5.21 -1.61 -41.89
N LEU A 7 6.33 -1.71 -41.16
CA LEU A 7 6.48 -1.24 -39.77
C LEU A 7 6.62 0.28 -39.63
N ARG A 8 6.89 1.01 -40.73
CA ARG A 8 7.11 2.47 -40.75
C ARG A 8 5.88 3.31 -41.09
N LYS A 9 4.74 2.71 -41.44
CA LYS A 9 3.52 3.50 -41.71
C LYS A 9 2.91 3.98 -40.39
N PRO A 10 2.68 5.28 -40.19
CA PRO A 10 2.00 5.77 -39.00
C PRO A 10 0.61 5.12 -38.90
N ARG A 11 0.31 4.51 -37.75
CA ARG A 11 -1.01 3.95 -37.42
C ARG A 11 -1.69 4.84 -36.39
N PRO A 12 -2.11 6.06 -36.76
CA PRO A 12 -2.57 7.08 -35.80
C PRO A 12 -3.83 6.62 -35.06
N LEU A 13 -4.75 5.95 -35.74
CA LEU A 13 -5.99 5.44 -35.15
C LEU A 13 -5.75 4.32 -34.13
N ALA A 14 -4.92 3.31 -34.47
CA ALA A 14 -4.63 2.22 -33.55
C ALA A 14 -4.00 2.73 -32.25
N ARG A 15 -3.05 3.67 -32.37
CA ARG A 15 -2.41 4.30 -31.21
C ARG A 15 -3.41 5.09 -30.35
N ALA A 16 -4.22 5.95 -30.98
CA ALA A 16 -5.19 6.75 -30.25
C ALA A 16 -6.27 5.88 -29.58
N THR A 17 -6.63 4.75 -30.20
CA THR A 17 -7.55 3.76 -29.62
C THR A 17 -6.94 3.08 -28.39
N LEU A 18 -5.66 2.68 -28.45
CA LEU A 18 -4.96 2.11 -27.29
C LEU A 18 -4.82 3.13 -26.15
N GLU A 19 -4.55 4.39 -26.48
CA GLU A 19 -4.49 5.47 -25.49
C GLU A 19 -5.85 5.67 -24.81
N LEU A 20 -6.93 5.69 -25.58
CA LEU A 20 -8.29 5.82 -25.07
C LEU A 20 -8.67 4.62 -24.20
N ALA A 21 -8.35 3.41 -24.64
CA ALA A 21 -8.57 2.19 -23.87
C ALA A 21 -7.82 2.23 -22.54
N ASN A 22 -6.58 2.73 -22.53
CA ASN A 22 -5.79 2.87 -21.31
C ASN A 22 -6.36 3.94 -20.36
N ALA A 23 -6.79 5.07 -20.89
CA ALA A 23 -7.46 6.12 -20.11
C ALA A 23 -8.79 5.62 -19.52
N ALA A 24 -9.59 4.91 -20.31
CA ALA A 24 -10.82 4.28 -19.84
C ALA A 24 -10.54 3.26 -18.74
N ASN A 25 -9.50 2.43 -18.90
CA ASN A 25 -9.09 1.45 -17.90
C ASN A 25 -8.60 2.10 -16.59
N GLY A 26 -7.89 3.23 -16.68
CA GLY A 26 -7.49 4.03 -15.52
C GLY A 26 -8.67 4.76 -14.85
N PHE A 27 -9.73 5.06 -15.61
CA PHE A 27 -10.95 5.66 -15.08
C PHE A 27 -11.81 4.65 -14.32
N ARG A 28 -11.91 3.44 -14.86
CA ARG A 28 -12.53 2.27 -14.22
C ARG A 28 -11.95 1.01 -14.88
N PRO A 29 -11.53 0.00 -14.10
CA PRO A 29 -10.93 -1.21 -14.67
C PRO A 29 -11.93 -1.91 -15.60
N LEU A 30 -11.45 -2.29 -16.79
CA LEU A 30 -12.28 -2.84 -17.86
C LEU A 30 -12.72 -4.29 -17.62
N ALA A 31 -12.09 -5.01 -16.69
CA ALA A 31 -12.61 -6.26 -16.16
C ALA A 31 -12.20 -6.43 -14.69
N ARG A 32 -12.96 -7.27 -13.99
CA ARG A 32 -12.86 -7.47 -12.54
C ARG A 32 -12.81 -8.95 -12.14
N LYS A 33 -12.74 -9.87 -13.11
CA LYS A 33 -12.82 -11.32 -12.86
C LYS A 33 -11.71 -12.10 -13.57
N GLY A 34 -11.30 -13.18 -12.92
CA GLY A 34 -10.32 -14.14 -13.42
C GLY A 34 -8.93 -13.54 -13.66
N TYR A 35 -8.07 -14.29 -14.37
CA TYR A 35 -6.68 -13.91 -14.61
C TYR A 35 -6.47 -12.62 -15.43
N SER A 36 -7.51 -12.14 -16.12
CA SER A 36 -7.46 -10.90 -16.90
C SER A 36 -7.17 -9.66 -16.04
N THR A 37 -7.52 -9.71 -14.75
CA THR A 37 -7.36 -8.61 -13.80
C THR A 37 -5.91 -8.18 -13.63
N VAL A 38 -4.95 -9.10 -13.74
CA VAL A 38 -3.52 -8.77 -13.64
C VAL A 38 -3.08 -7.83 -14.76
N LEU A 39 -3.48 -8.11 -16.00
CA LEU A 39 -3.15 -7.24 -17.14
C LEU A 39 -3.86 -5.89 -17.00
N ILE A 40 -5.14 -5.92 -16.66
CA ILE A 40 -5.97 -4.72 -16.47
C ILE A 40 -5.38 -3.80 -15.40
N PHE A 41 -4.95 -4.36 -14.27
CA PHE A 41 -4.25 -3.63 -13.24
C PHE A 41 -2.99 -2.96 -13.81
N TRP A 42 -2.07 -3.72 -14.41
CA TRP A 42 -0.78 -3.18 -14.85
C TRP A 42 -0.90 -2.04 -15.88
N PHE A 43 -1.88 -2.10 -16.77
CA PHE A 43 -2.08 -1.05 -17.78
C PHE A 43 -2.84 0.16 -17.21
N GLY A 44 -3.90 -0.05 -16.44
CA GLY A 44 -4.78 1.02 -15.94
C GLY A 44 -4.21 1.77 -14.73
N TRP A 45 -3.46 1.08 -13.88
CA TRP A 45 -3.00 1.61 -12.60
C TRP A 45 -2.13 2.87 -12.69
N PRO A 46 -1.12 2.97 -13.58
CA PRO A 46 -0.39 4.22 -13.71
C PRO A 46 -1.26 5.37 -14.23
N ALA A 47 -2.23 5.08 -15.11
CA ALA A 47 -3.15 6.08 -15.62
C ALA A 47 -4.13 6.58 -14.53
N SER A 48 -4.49 5.72 -13.57
CA SER A 48 -5.37 6.08 -12.44
C SER A 48 -4.67 6.89 -11.35
N GLU A 49 -3.35 6.74 -11.18
CA GLU A 49 -2.60 7.40 -10.10
C GLU A 49 -1.76 8.59 -10.55
N VAL A 50 -1.20 8.56 -11.75
CA VAL A 50 -0.38 9.65 -12.31
C VAL A 50 -0.89 10.13 -13.68
N PRO A 51 -2.19 10.47 -13.81
CA PRO A 51 -2.79 10.88 -15.08
C PRO A 51 -2.11 12.10 -15.71
N GLY A 52 -1.53 13.00 -14.89
CA GLY A 52 -0.81 14.18 -15.38
C GLY A 52 0.49 13.86 -16.13
N ILE A 53 1.16 12.75 -15.82
CA ILE A 53 2.35 12.28 -16.55
C ILE A 53 1.91 11.76 -17.92
N TYR A 54 0.86 10.93 -17.95
CA TYR A 54 0.29 10.39 -19.18
C TYR A 54 -0.23 11.49 -20.11
N PHE A 55 -0.96 12.46 -19.56
CA PHE A 55 -1.43 13.62 -20.31
C PHE A 55 -0.25 14.40 -20.92
N SER A 56 0.76 14.73 -20.12
CA SER A 56 1.93 15.49 -20.60
C SER A 56 2.69 14.75 -21.70
N ALA A 57 2.93 13.45 -21.53
CA ALA A 57 3.60 12.62 -22.51
C ALA A 57 2.80 12.51 -23.82
N SER A 58 1.48 12.33 -23.72
CA SER A 58 0.59 12.28 -24.87
C SER A 58 0.51 13.62 -25.61
N LEU A 59 0.45 14.74 -24.88
CA LEU A 59 0.46 16.08 -25.45
C LEU A 59 1.73 16.36 -26.25
N LEU A 60 2.90 16.05 -25.69
CA LEU A 60 4.18 16.21 -26.38
C LEU A 60 4.27 15.34 -27.64
N ASP A 61 3.79 14.10 -27.57
CA ASP A 61 3.72 13.22 -28.73
C ASP A 61 2.76 13.74 -29.81
N ALA A 62 1.57 14.22 -29.42
CA ALA A 62 0.59 14.82 -30.32
C ALA A 62 1.18 16.05 -31.01
N LEU A 63 1.86 16.94 -30.29
CA LEU A 63 2.55 18.10 -30.88
C LEU A 63 3.61 17.68 -31.90
N ARG A 64 4.43 16.66 -31.59
CA ARG A 64 5.43 16.11 -32.51
C ARG A 64 4.80 15.50 -33.76
N ARG A 65 3.65 14.84 -33.64
CA ARG A 65 2.87 14.28 -34.76
C ARG A 65 2.21 15.37 -35.60
N GLY A 66 1.69 16.41 -34.95
CA GLY A 66 1.14 17.59 -35.60
C GLY A 66 2.16 18.27 -36.52
N ARG A 67 3.40 18.47 -36.04
CA ARG A 67 4.50 19.03 -36.85
C ARG A 67 4.88 18.17 -38.07
N ARG A 68 4.61 16.87 -38.05
CA ARG A 68 4.83 15.96 -39.19
C ARG A 68 3.66 15.91 -40.17
N GLY A 69 2.56 16.60 -39.87
CA GLY A 69 1.34 16.55 -40.69
C GLY A 69 0.49 15.30 -40.48
N ASP A 70 0.76 14.50 -39.44
CA ASP A 70 0.07 13.22 -39.18
C ASP A 70 -1.45 13.38 -38.97
N PHE A 71 -1.92 14.61 -38.73
CA PHE A 71 -3.33 14.97 -38.48
C PHE A 71 -4.05 15.62 -39.67
N ALA A 72 -3.40 15.81 -40.82
CA ALA A 72 -4.00 16.53 -41.95
C ALA A 72 -5.19 15.79 -42.61
N GLY A 73 -5.10 14.46 -42.72
CA GLY A 73 -6.14 13.62 -43.33
C GLY A 73 -7.28 13.24 -42.37
N ARG A 74 -8.40 12.73 -42.90
CA ARG A 74 -9.59 12.31 -42.11
C ARG A 74 -9.25 11.35 -40.96
N ARG A 75 -8.41 10.33 -41.21
CA ARG A 75 -7.95 9.38 -40.19
C ARG A 75 -7.07 10.04 -39.11
N GLY A 76 -6.30 11.06 -39.50
CA GLY A 76 -5.49 11.85 -38.58
C GLY A 76 -6.35 12.71 -37.67
N LYS A 77 -7.34 13.43 -38.22
CA LYS A 77 -8.32 14.21 -37.45
C LYS A 77 -9.09 13.32 -36.46
N ALA A 78 -9.56 12.15 -36.90
CA ALA A 78 -10.22 11.18 -36.03
C ALA A 78 -9.29 10.69 -34.89
N ALA A 79 -8.02 10.41 -35.19
CA ALA A 79 -7.05 10.04 -34.16
C ALA A 79 -6.79 11.17 -33.16
N LEU A 80 -6.75 12.44 -33.61
CA LEU A 80 -6.61 13.59 -32.72
C LEU A 80 -7.84 13.73 -31.79
N ALA A 81 -9.04 13.51 -32.31
CA ALA A 81 -10.27 13.52 -31.51
C ALA A 81 -10.26 12.43 -30.41
N LEU A 82 -9.84 11.21 -30.75
CA LEU A 82 -9.68 10.12 -29.76
C LEU A 82 -8.61 10.44 -28.70
N THR A 83 -7.49 11.03 -29.10
CA THR A 83 -6.46 11.50 -28.16
C THR A 83 -7.03 12.61 -27.25
N ALA A 84 -7.79 13.57 -27.79
CA ALA A 84 -8.44 14.61 -26.98
C ALA A 84 -9.48 14.04 -26.01
N ALA A 85 -10.25 13.02 -26.41
CA ALA A 85 -11.15 12.30 -25.51
C ALA A 85 -10.38 11.61 -24.37
N SER A 86 -9.23 10.99 -24.68
CA SER A 86 -8.33 10.39 -23.69
C SER A 86 -7.85 11.43 -22.67
N TRP A 87 -7.49 12.63 -23.14
CA TRP A 87 -7.10 13.74 -22.28
C TRP A 87 -8.22 14.23 -21.35
N ALA A 88 -9.45 14.31 -21.84
CA ALA A 88 -10.61 14.65 -21.03
C ALA A 88 -10.79 13.62 -19.89
N ILE A 89 -10.71 12.33 -20.20
CA ILE A 89 -10.77 11.25 -19.19
C ILE A 89 -9.64 11.39 -18.16
N LEU A 90 -8.40 11.59 -18.59
CA LEU A 90 -7.26 11.81 -17.68
C LEU A 90 -7.45 13.06 -16.80
N GLY A 91 -8.05 14.12 -17.34
CA GLY A 91 -8.43 15.31 -16.59
C GLY A 91 -9.42 15.01 -15.47
N VAL A 92 -10.46 14.21 -15.77
CA VAL A 92 -11.44 13.76 -14.76
C VAL A 92 -10.79 12.87 -13.70
N ILE A 93 -9.93 11.93 -14.09
CA ILE A 93 -9.17 11.08 -13.14
C ILE A 93 -8.34 11.97 -12.20
N LYS A 94 -7.62 12.95 -12.76
CA LYS A 94 -6.81 13.89 -11.96
C LYS A 94 -7.67 14.68 -10.98
N TYR A 95 -8.81 15.21 -11.44
CA TYR A 95 -9.73 15.97 -10.60
C TYR A 95 -10.24 15.13 -9.42
N ARG A 96 -10.80 13.94 -9.69
CA ARG A 96 -11.31 13.03 -8.66
C ARG A 96 -10.22 12.55 -7.71
N GLY A 97 -9.02 12.28 -8.22
CA GLY A 97 -7.87 11.91 -7.39
C GLY A 97 -7.46 12.98 -6.37
N ILE A 98 -7.79 14.25 -6.62
CA ILE A 98 -7.52 15.37 -5.72
C ILE A 98 -8.69 15.61 -4.75
N THR A 99 -9.92 15.54 -5.24
CA THR A 99 -11.11 15.98 -4.49
C THR A 99 -11.77 14.89 -3.66
N THR A 100 -11.74 13.64 -4.11
CA THR A 100 -12.48 12.54 -3.48
C THR A 100 -11.82 11.92 -2.23
N PRO A 101 -10.49 11.69 -2.18
CA PRO A 101 -9.90 10.93 -1.06
C PRO A 101 -10.05 11.61 0.30
N GLY A 102 -9.90 12.94 0.37
CA GLY A 102 -9.91 13.69 1.64
C GLY A 102 -11.18 13.48 2.45
N PRO A 103 -12.37 13.81 1.90
CA PRO A 103 -13.64 13.62 2.61
C PRO A 103 -13.90 12.17 3.03
N VAL A 104 -13.56 11.18 2.19
CA VAL A 104 -13.77 9.76 2.50
C VAL A 104 -12.88 9.31 3.65
N LEU A 105 -11.62 9.71 3.65
CA LEU A 105 -10.68 9.39 4.72
C LEU A 105 -11.09 10.04 6.04
N GLU A 106 -11.50 11.30 6.00
CA GLU A 106 -11.98 12.01 7.19
C GLU A 106 -13.25 11.36 7.76
N ALA A 107 -14.20 10.98 6.91
CA ALA A 107 -15.40 10.27 7.33
C ALA A 107 -15.06 8.92 8.02
N GLY A 108 -14.14 8.15 7.44
CA GLY A 108 -13.71 6.87 8.01
C GLY A 108 -12.98 7.00 9.36
N LEU A 109 -12.30 8.13 9.60
CA LEU A 109 -11.71 8.43 10.91
C LEU A 109 -12.79 8.83 11.92
N ARG A 110 -13.67 9.76 11.57
CA ARG A 110 -14.74 10.25 12.48
C ARG A 110 -15.71 9.16 12.89
N ASP A 111 -16.04 8.25 11.98
CA ASP A 111 -16.91 7.08 12.25
C ASP A 111 -16.43 6.25 13.44
N GLN A 112 -15.12 6.22 13.71
CA GLN A 112 -14.54 5.33 14.72
C GLN A 112 -13.81 6.04 15.85
N LEU A 113 -13.37 7.28 15.63
CA LEU A 113 -12.61 8.06 16.61
C LEU A 113 -13.44 9.19 17.22
N GLY A 114 -14.64 9.46 16.71
CA GLY A 114 -15.49 10.60 17.10
C GLY A 114 -15.20 11.86 16.28
N ASP A 115 -16.14 12.83 16.29
CA ASP A 115 -15.98 14.12 15.59
C ASP A 115 -14.92 15.02 16.24
N ASP A 116 -14.67 14.82 17.54
CA ASP A 116 -13.74 15.56 18.38
C ASP A 116 -12.33 14.93 18.43
N TYR A 117 -12.06 13.85 17.67
CA TYR A 117 -10.75 13.16 17.71
C TYR A 117 -9.56 14.11 17.44
N THR A 118 -9.79 15.20 16.71
CA THR A 118 -8.78 16.24 16.46
C THR A 118 -8.35 16.99 17.71
N GLU A 119 -9.16 17.03 18.76
CA GLU A 119 -8.79 17.60 20.07
C GLU A 119 -7.67 16.80 20.72
N ALA A 120 -7.68 15.47 20.59
CA ALA A 120 -6.57 14.63 21.02
C ALA A 120 -5.27 14.96 20.28
N LEU A 121 -5.37 15.29 18.98
CA LEU A 121 -4.21 15.69 18.17
C LEU A 121 -3.63 17.04 18.58
N ASN A 122 -4.48 17.98 19.02
CA ASN A 122 -4.05 19.31 19.46
C ASN A 122 -3.20 19.27 20.74
N LYS A 123 -3.28 18.19 21.52
CA LYS A 123 -2.44 17.96 22.70
C LYS A 123 -1.01 17.57 22.35
N LEU A 124 -0.76 17.12 21.12
CA LEU A 124 0.57 16.69 20.70
C LEU A 124 1.43 17.90 20.34
N PRO A 125 2.77 17.83 20.57
CA PRO A 125 3.68 18.87 20.11
C PRO A 125 3.48 19.10 18.61
N GLN A 126 3.19 20.35 18.23
CA GLN A 126 3.04 20.65 16.81
C GLN A 126 4.39 20.45 16.12
N SER A 127 4.51 19.33 15.39
CA SER A 127 5.63 19.13 14.49
C SER A 127 5.65 20.27 13.48
N ARG A 128 6.79 20.96 13.31
CA ARG A 128 6.96 22.05 12.34
C ARG A 128 6.27 21.68 11.03
N PRO A 129 5.38 22.51 10.48
CA PRO A 129 4.66 22.17 9.27
C PRO A 129 5.67 21.80 8.18
N THR A 130 5.61 20.55 7.75
CA THR A 130 6.41 20.03 6.65
C THR A 130 5.89 20.68 5.39
N ARG A 131 6.33 21.92 5.06
CA ARG A 131 5.85 22.80 3.96
C ARG A 131 4.75 22.11 3.13
N SER A 132 3.53 22.11 3.66
CA SER A 132 2.39 21.47 3.01
C SER A 132 2.10 22.29 1.77
N GLY A 133 2.25 21.67 0.60
CA GLY A 133 2.01 22.35 -0.68
C GLY A 133 3.19 22.43 -1.64
N ARG A 134 4.33 21.78 -1.35
CA ARG A 134 5.34 21.56 -2.41
C ARG A 134 4.74 20.64 -3.48
N ARG A 135 4.63 21.14 -4.71
CA ARG A 135 4.15 20.40 -5.89
C ARG A 135 4.65 18.95 -5.85
N THR A 136 3.74 17.97 -5.91
CA THR A 136 4.06 16.56 -6.13
C THR A 136 4.80 16.45 -7.45
N LEU A 137 6.12 16.39 -7.39
CA LEU A 137 6.96 16.27 -8.57
C LEU A 137 6.90 14.83 -9.08
N PRO A 138 6.88 14.62 -10.41
CA PRO A 138 7.24 13.31 -10.96
C PRO A 138 8.65 12.99 -10.45
N LEU A 139 8.82 11.82 -9.82
CA LEU A 139 10.02 11.37 -9.04
C LEU A 139 10.07 11.78 -7.55
N GLY A 140 9.00 12.36 -6.98
CA GLY A 140 8.95 12.74 -5.55
C GLY A 140 9.37 11.63 -4.58
N ASN A 141 9.03 10.38 -4.89
CA ASN A 141 9.33 9.21 -4.06
C ASN A 141 10.85 8.91 -3.98
N ILE A 142 11.61 9.09 -5.07
CA ILE A 142 13.07 8.88 -5.06
C ILE A 142 13.77 9.94 -4.21
N VAL A 143 13.36 11.20 -4.36
CA VAL A 143 13.88 12.33 -3.58
C VAL A 143 13.56 12.15 -2.09
N ALA A 144 12.33 11.73 -1.78
CA ALA A 144 11.90 11.52 -0.40
C ALA A 144 12.70 10.39 0.28
N ARG A 145 12.95 9.28 -0.42
CA ARG A 145 13.81 8.21 0.09
C ARG A 145 15.22 8.70 0.40
N ARG A 146 15.87 9.42 -0.52
CA ARG A 146 17.23 9.94 -0.31
C ARG A 146 17.32 10.93 0.87
N ARG A 147 16.21 11.57 1.22
CA ARG A 147 16.15 12.50 2.36
C ARG A 147 16.14 11.77 3.70
N TYR A 148 15.37 10.70 3.83
CA TYR A 148 15.11 10.05 5.12
C TYR A 148 15.84 8.71 5.32
N VAL A 149 16.37 8.11 4.25
CA VAL A 149 17.19 6.90 4.30
C VAL A 149 18.65 7.28 4.06
N GLU A 150 19.44 7.27 5.12
CA GLU A 150 20.87 7.56 5.07
C GLU A 150 21.66 6.42 4.42
N LYS A 151 21.46 5.20 4.91
CA LYS A 151 22.10 3.98 4.40
C LYS A 151 21.04 2.93 4.09
N THR A 152 21.20 2.34 2.91
CA THR A 152 20.34 1.24 2.43
C THR A 152 20.75 -0.07 3.10
N ASN A 153 19.77 -0.87 3.51
CA ASN A 153 19.96 -2.17 4.14
C ASN A 153 20.87 -2.08 5.37
N VAL A 154 20.68 -1.03 6.17
CA VAL A 154 21.53 -0.76 7.33
C VAL A 154 21.28 -1.76 8.47
N VAL A 155 20.12 -2.43 8.45
CA VAL A 155 19.72 -3.41 9.45
C VAL A 155 19.72 -4.80 8.84
N SER A 156 20.30 -5.76 9.57
CA SER A 156 20.01 -7.18 9.43
C SER A 156 19.24 -7.62 10.68
N TYR A 157 18.00 -8.09 10.52
CA TYR A 157 17.14 -8.46 11.64
C TYR A 157 17.00 -9.99 11.83
N GLY A 158 17.61 -10.80 10.95
CA GLY A 158 17.46 -12.24 10.99
C GLY A 158 18.49 -12.98 10.13
N PRO A 159 18.46 -14.33 10.15
CA PRO A 159 19.53 -15.16 9.59
C PRO A 159 19.47 -15.32 8.07
N HIS A 160 18.39 -14.88 7.40
CA HIS A 160 18.17 -15.15 5.98
C HIS A 160 18.77 -14.10 5.03
N GLY A 161 19.92 -13.53 5.41
CA GLY A 161 20.71 -12.62 4.58
C GLY A 161 19.87 -11.50 3.97
N ARG A 162 19.87 -11.39 2.62
CA ARG A 162 19.18 -10.30 1.90
C ARG A 162 17.68 -10.22 2.16
N ALA A 163 17.04 -11.33 2.53
CA ALA A 163 15.62 -11.36 2.87
C ALA A 163 15.35 -10.63 4.20
N ASN A 164 16.25 -10.75 5.18
CA ASN A 164 16.09 -10.11 6.50
C ASN A 164 16.85 -8.78 6.63
N LEU A 165 16.88 -7.99 5.55
CA LEU A 165 17.43 -6.64 5.57
C LEU A 165 16.32 -5.59 5.71
N ALA A 166 16.61 -4.50 6.41
CA ALA A 166 15.70 -3.36 6.51
C ALA A 166 16.39 -1.99 6.27
N ASP A 167 15.59 -1.03 5.79
CA ASP A 167 15.95 0.38 5.72
C ASP A 167 15.34 1.13 6.91
N ILE A 168 16.11 2.03 7.53
CA ILE A 168 15.60 2.95 8.56
C ILE A 168 15.33 4.31 7.92
N TRP A 169 14.09 4.79 8.05
CA TRP A 169 13.63 6.10 7.63
C TRP A 169 13.48 6.99 8.85
N ARG A 170 14.27 8.06 8.92
CA ARG A 170 14.18 9.05 10.00
C ARG A 170 14.70 10.39 9.52
N ARG A 171 14.37 11.44 10.27
CA ARG A 171 15.08 12.71 10.14
C ARG A 171 16.53 12.56 10.61
N ARG A 172 17.46 13.24 9.93
CA ARG A 172 18.88 13.22 10.30
C ARG A 172 19.13 13.89 11.65
N ASP A 173 18.35 14.93 11.95
CA ASP A 173 18.36 15.70 13.18
C ASP A 173 17.42 15.16 14.26
N LEU A 174 16.88 13.94 14.09
CA LEU A 174 16.12 13.27 15.15
C LEU A 174 17.08 12.84 16.28
N PRO A 175 16.85 13.25 17.54
CA PRO A 175 17.65 12.81 18.67
C PRO A 175 17.63 11.29 18.82
N ARG A 176 18.74 10.71 19.27
CA ARG A 176 18.88 9.24 19.45
C ARG A 176 18.20 8.73 20.71
N ASP A 177 17.96 9.63 21.65
CA ASP A 177 17.27 9.43 22.93
C ASP A 177 15.81 9.95 22.89
N GLY A 178 15.35 10.44 21.74
CA GLY A 178 14.07 11.14 21.63
C GLY A 178 12.81 10.27 21.74
N LYS A 179 12.94 8.95 21.95
CA LYS A 179 11.84 7.96 22.04
C LYS A 179 10.73 8.25 21.00
N ALA A 180 11.11 8.31 19.73
CA ALA A 180 10.18 8.63 18.66
C ALA A 180 9.25 7.45 18.33
N PRO A 181 7.96 7.69 18.02
CA PRO A 181 7.05 6.62 17.62
C PRO A 181 7.55 5.89 16.37
N VAL A 182 7.33 4.57 16.35
CA VAL A 182 7.89 3.66 15.33
C VAL A 182 6.79 3.11 14.43
N LEU A 183 7.04 3.09 13.12
CA LEU A 183 6.21 2.37 12.15
C LEU A 183 7.02 1.26 11.46
N LEU A 184 6.62 0.00 11.63
CA LEU A 184 7.11 -1.11 10.82
C LEU A 184 6.29 -1.20 9.51
N GLN A 185 6.97 -1.16 8.37
CA GLN A 185 6.37 -1.28 7.04
C GLN A 185 6.70 -2.64 6.43
N VAL A 186 5.66 -3.42 6.17
CA VAL A 186 5.74 -4.74 5.52
C VAL A 186 5.38 -4.61 4.03
N PRO A 187 6.26 -5.01 3.11
CA PRO A 187 6.01 -4.86 1.69
C PRO A 187 5.01 -5.88 1.13
N GLY A 188 4.28 -5.47 0.09
CA GLY A 188 3.45 -6.34 -0.72
C GLY A 188 4.23 -7.09 -1.80
N GLY A 189 3.52 -7.44 -2.88
CA GLY A 189 4.08 -8.19 -4.00
C GLY A 189 3.75 -9.68 -3.96
N ALA A 190 2.49 -10.01 -3.61
CA ALA A 190 1.92 -11.35 -3.69
C ALA A 190 2.79 -12.45 -3.04
N TRP A 191 3.44 -12.14 -1.92
CA TRP A 191 4.37 -13.02 -1.19
C TRP A 191 5.57 -13.53 -2.01
N ALA A 192 5.72 -13.10 -3.27
CA ALA A 192 6.68 -13.62 -4.24
C ALA A 192 7.69 -12.57 -4.72
N ILE A 193 7.35 -11.28 -4.66
CA ILE A 193 8.20 -10.18 -5.13
C ILE A 193 8.84 -9.44 -3.95
N GLY A 194 8.11 -9.23 -2.85
CA GLY A 194 8.59 -8.48 -1.69
C GLY A 194 8.92 -7.02 -2.03
N MET A 195 7.99 -6.32 -2.68
CA MET A 195 8.21 -5.02 -3.31
C MET A 195 8.27 -3.84 -2.31
N ARG A 196 9.32 -3.79 -1.49
CA ARG A 196 9.53 -2.72 -0.50
C ARG A 196 9.92 -1.36 -1.08
N ARG A 197 10.16 -1.29 -2.39
CA ARG A 197 10.51 -0.05 -3.09
C ARG A 197 9.69 0.06 -4.38
N PRO A 198 8.92 1.14 -4.62
CA PRO A 198 8.72 2.33 -3.77
C PRO A 198 7.42 2.33 -2.93
N GLN A 199 6.85 1.16 -2.60
CA GLN A 199 5.60 1.07 -1.83
C GLN A 199 5.68 1.79 -0.48
N ALA A 200 4.58 2.42 -0.04
CA ALA A 200 4.46 3.20 1.19
C ALA A 200 5.44 4.39 1.35
N TYR A 201 6.17 4.79 0.31
CA TYR A 201 7.08 5.94 0.40
C TYR A 201 6.38 7.25 0.77
N PRO A 202 5.18 7.58 0.24
CA PRO A 202 4.43 8.75 0.69
C PRO A 202 4.15 8.72 2.21
N LEU A 203 3.71 7.57 2.74
CA LEU A 203 3.45 7.38 4.16
C LEU A 203 4.71 7.52 5.02
N MET A 204 5.75 6.72 4.74
CA MET A 204 6.99 6.74 5.53
C MET A 204 7.67 8.12 5.47
N SER A 205 7.64 8.80 4.33
CA SER A 205 8.20 10.15 4.21
C SER A 205 7.39 11.16 5.01
N HIS A 206 6.06 11.05 5.01
CA HIS A 206 5.17 11.94 5.75
C HIS A 206 5.35 11.79 7.27
N LEU A 207 5.46 10.55 7.76
CA LEU A 207 5.71 10.23 9.16
C LEU A 207 7.14 10.59 9.60
N ALA A 208 8.16 10.22 8.82
CA ALA A 208 9.54 10.59 9.14
C ALA A 208 9.72 12.12 9.23
N ALA A 209 9.05 12.88 8.35
CA ALA A 209 9.05 14.33 8.40
C ALA A 209 8.41 14.90 9.68
N ARG A 210 7.49 14.15 10.31
CA ARG A 210 6.85 14.45 11.61
C ARG A 210 7.61 13.91 12.82
N GLY A 211 8.79 13.33 12.60
CA GLY A 211 9.66 12.85 13.68
C GLY A 211 9.52 11.36 14.00
N TRP A 212 8.74 10.60 13.24
CA TRP A 212 8.68 9.14 13.40
C TRP A 212 9.96 8.45 12.90
N VAL A 213 10.21 7.25 13.42
CA VAL A 213 11.16 6.30 12.84
C VAL A 213 10.36 5.23 12.09
N CYS A 214 10.56 5.09 10.77
CA CYS A 214 9.95 3.99 10.01
C CYS A 214 10.97 2.92 9.65
N VAL A 215 10.59 1.65 9.76
CA VAL A 215 11.43 0.49 9.46
C VAL A 215 10.82 -0.25 8.28
N SER A 216 11.47 -0.20 7.11
CA SER A 216 10.99 -0.86 5.89
C SER A 216 11.74 -2.17 5.68
N ILE A 217 11.06 -3.30 5.83
CA ILE A 217 11.68 -4.62 5.85
C ILE A 217 11.63 -5.32 4.48
N GLY A 218 12.57 -6.21 4.21
CA GLY A 218 12.33 -7.35 3.32
C GLY A 218 11.78 -8.53 4.12
N TYR A 219 11.39 -9.60 3.46
CA TYR A 219 11.14 -10.91 4.06
C TYR A 219 11.39 -12.00 3.00
N ARG A 220 11.47 -13.26 3.43
CA ARG A 220 11.60 -14.42 2.53
C ARG A 220 10.38 -14.58 1.63
N VAL A 221 10.59 -14.68 0.32
CA VAL A 221 9.52 -14.73 -0.69
C VAL A 221 9.40 -16.08 -1.39
N SER A 222 8.19 -16.38 -1.85
CA SER A 222 7.83 -17.55 -2.66
C SER A 222 8.30 -17.42 -4.12
N PRO A 223 8.49 -18.53 -4.86
CA PRO A 223 8.25 -19.93 -4.46
C PRO A 223 9.44 -20.59 -3.74
N ARG A 224 10.55 -19.85 -3.53
CA ARG A 224 11.76 -20.38 -2.86
C ARG A 224 11.52 -20.61 -1.38
N HIS A 225 10.75 -19.73 -0.75
CA HIS A 225 10.32 -19.84 0.64
C HIS A 225 8.79 -19.93 0.69
N THR A 226 8.26 -20.83 1.50
CA THR A 226 6.83 -21.12 1.56
C THR A 226 6.24 -20.67 2.88
N TRP A 227 4.93 -20.53 2.93
CA TRP A 227 4.22 -20.30 4.18
C TRP A 227 4.65 -21.32 5.25
N PRO A 228 4.97 -20.94 6.51
CA PRO A 228 4.81 -19.61 7.13
C PRO A 228 6.08 -18.72 7.16
N ASP A 229 7.10 -18.96 6.33
CA ASP A 229 8.37 -18.21 6.37
C ASP A 229 8.19 -16.69 6.35
N HIS A 230 7.19 -16.20 5.60
CA HIS A 230 6.89 -14.78 5.46
C HIS A 230 6.48 -14.12 6.78
N ILE A 231 5.56 -14.74 7.52
CA ILE A 231 5.06 -14.18 8.79
C ILE A 231 6.11 -14.33 9.90
N VAL A 232 6.89 -15.43 9.88
CA VAL A 232 8.01 -15.61 10.82
C VAL A 232 9.04 -14.48 10.67
N ASP A 233 9.33 -14.07 9.43
CA ASP A 233 10.26 -12.96 9.19
C ASP A 233 9.69 -11.61 9.66
N VAL A 234 8.38 -11.37 9.50
CA VAL A 234 7.72 -10.16 10.01
C VAL A 234 7.77 -10.12 11.54
N LYS A 235 7.47 -11.24 12.20
CA LYS A 235 7.55 -11.38 13.66
C LYS A 235 8.98 -11.19 14.18
N ARG A 236 9.96 -11.75 13.48
CA ARG A 236 11.38 -11.54 13.82
C ARG A 236 11.81 -10.07 13.64
N ALA A 237 11.29 -9.38 12.63
CA ALA A 237 11.53 -7.95 12.48
C ALA A 237 10.90 -7.13 13.62
N LEU A 238 9.70 -7.49 14.09
CA LEU A 238 9.09 -6.86 15.27
C LEU A 238 9.95 -7.07 16.52
N ALA A 239 10.38 -8.31 16.79
CA ALA A 239 11.28 -8.62 17.90
C ALA A 239 12.58 -7.78 17.84
N TRP A 240 13.21 -7.71 16.66
CA TRP A 240 14.39 -6.87 16.47
C TRP A 240 14.08 -5.38 16.73
N VAL A 241 12.93 -4.87 16.28
CA VAL A 241 12.53 -3.48 16.52
C VAL A 241 12.41 -3.22 18.02
N LYS A 242 11.70 -4.09 18.76
CA LYS A 242 11.53 -3.96 20.21
C LYS A 242 12.87 -3.93 20.95
N GLU A 243 13.81 -4.77 20.55
CA GLU A 243 15.11 -4.85 21.21
C GLU A 243 16.08 -3.72 20.78
N ASN A 244 16.00 -3.26 19.53
CA ASN A 244 17.10 -2.50 18.93
C ASN A 244 16.73 -1.09 18.45
N ILE A 245 15.46 -0.71 18.35
CA ILE A 245 15.09 0.54 17.66
C ILE A 245 15.50 1.81 18.42
N ALA A 246 15.73 1.71 19.73
CA ALA A 246 16.22 2.79 20.58
C ALA A 246 17.53 3.40 20.04
N ARG A 247 18.46 2.59 19.53
CA ARG A 247 19.72 3.11 18.91
C ARG A 247 19.48 3.95 17.66
N TYR A 248 18.28 3.87 17.09
CA TYR A 248 17.85 4.68 15.95
C TYR A 248 17.01 5.90 16.33
N GLY A 249 16.78 6.14 17.63
CA GLY A 249 15.91 7.19 18.15
C GLY A 249 14.45 6.79 18.29
N GLY A 250 14.10 5.52 18.01
CA GLY A 250 12.73 5.04 18.11
C GLY A 250 12.37 4.54 19.51
N ASP A 251 11.09 4.60 19.85
CA ASP A 251 10.52 4.06 21.07
C ASP A 251 10.06 2.61 20.85
N PRO A 252 10.68 1.61 21.51
CA PRO A 252 10.24 0.22 21.39
C PRO A 252 8.85 -0.03 22.02
N ASN A 253 8.36 0.86 22.88
CA ASN A 253 7.05 0.72 23.51
C ASN A 253 5.92 1.29 22.65
N PHE A 254 6.24 2.04 21.58
CA PHE A 254 5.27 2.56 20.63
C PHE A 254 5.59 2.12 19.19
N VAL A 255 5.21 0.88 18.86
CA VAL A 255 5.44 0.27 17.54
C VAL A 255 4.10 -0.01 16.85
N ALA A 256 3.81 0.74 15.79
CA ALA A 256 2.71 0.47 14.87
C ALA A 256 3.19 -0.35 13.66
N ILE A 257 2.27 -1.04 12.99
CA ILE A 257 2.57 -1.82 11.78
C ILE A 257 1.67 -1.41 10.61
N THR A 258 2.23 -1.41 9.40
CA THR A 258 1.48 -1.21 8.16
C THR A 258 1.98 -2.13 7.06
N GLY A 259 1.15 -2.38 6.05
CA GLY A 259 1.58 -3.06 4.84
C GLY A 259 0.53 -3.03 3.75
N GLY A 260 0.99 -3.13 2.50
CA GLY A 260 0.13 -3.14 1.32
C GLY A 260 -0.03 -4.52 0.73
N SER A 261 -1.23 -4.92 0.31
CA SER A 261 -1.48 -6.19 -0.41
C SER A 261 -1.09 -7.41 0.43
N ALA A 262 -0.17 -8.25 -0.05
CA ALA A 262 0.45 -9.32 0.75
C ALA A 262 1.06 -8.81 2.08
N GLY A 263 1.59 -7.58 2.09
CA GLY A 263 2.05 -6.93 3.32
C GLY A 263 0.90 -6.50 4.23
N GLY A 264 -0.27 -6.18 3.67
CA GLY A 264 -1.48 -5.89 4.44
C GLY A 264 -2.05 -7.14 5.11
N HIS A 265 -1.98 -8.28 4.42
CA HIS A 265 -2.24 -9.60 5.00
C HIS A 265 -1.31 -9.89 6.19
N LEU A 266 0.01 -9.78 5.98
CA LEU A 266 1.01 -10.03 7.04
C LEU A 266 0.91 -9.04 8.19
N CYS A 267 0.62 -7.76 7.90
CA CYS A 267 0.35 -6.71 8.87
C CYS A 267 -0.81 -7.08 9.79
N SER A 268 -1.97 -7.42 9.21
CA SER A 268 -3.15 -7.83 9.98
C SER A 268 -2.90 -9.09 10.79
N LEU A 269 -2.29 -10.11 10.18
CA LEU A 269 -2.01 -11.36 10.87
C LEU A 269 -1.07 -11.15 12.06
N ALA A 270 0.02 -10.40 11.87
CA ALA A 270 0.98 -10.12 12.93
C ALA A 270 0.35 -9.37 14.11
N ALA A 271 -0.53 -8.41 13.84
CA ALA A 271 -1.25 -7.65 14.85
C ALA A 271 -2.30 -8.46 15.62
N LEU A 272 -2.90 -9.47 14.98
CA LEU A 272 -3.92 -10.34 15.57
C LEU A 272 -3.34 -11.57 16.28
N THR A 273 -2.05 -11.86 16.09
CA THR A 273 -1.37 -13.02 16.68
C THR A 273 -0.15 -12.61 17.52
N PRO A 274 -0.22 -11.56 18.38
CA PRO A 274 0.93 -11.14 19.18
C PRO A 274 1.44 -12.31 20.00
N ASN A 275 2.76 -12.51 19.99
CA ASN A 275 3.47 -13.53 20.77
C ASN A 275 3.04 -14.99 20.50
N ASP A 276 2.40 -15.26 19.35
CA ASP A 276 2.01 -16.63 18.98
C ASP A 276 3.27 -17.46 18.65
N PRO A 277 3.61 -18.49 19.44
CA PRO A 277 4.83 -19.28 19.25
C PRO A 277 4.86 -20.00 17.90
N LYS A 278 3.68 -20.27 17.29
CA LYS A 278 3.59 -20.87 15.95
C LYS A 278 4.31 -20.05 14.87
N TYR A 279 4.36 -18.74 15.06
CA TYR A 279 5.01 -17.80 14.14
C TYR A 279 6.32 -17.24 14.69
N GLN A 280 6.83 -17.77 15.82
CA GLN A 280 8.07 -17.34 16.47
C GLN A 280 9.07 -18.49 16.73
N PRO A 281 9.29 -19.43 15.81
CA PRO A 281 10.20 -20.55 16.06
C PRO A 281 11.62 -20.04 16.33
N GLY A 282 12.15 -20.36 17.51
CA GLY A 282 13.48 -19.99 18.00
C GLY A 282 13.60 -18.56 18.55
N PHE A 283 12.48 -17.88 18.80
CA PHE A 283 12.41 -16.58 19.48
C PHE A 283 11.04 -16.40 20.16
N GLU A 284 10.54 -17.47 20.78
CA GLU A 284 9.22 -17.58 21.37
C GLU A 284 8.98 -16.55 22.49
N ASP A 285 10.03 -16.23 23.26
CA ASP A 285 9.95 -15.28 24.38
C ASP A 285 9.97 -13.80 23.94
N ALA A 286 10.19 -13.51 22.66
CA ALA A 286 10.28 -12.14 22.18
C ALA A 286 8.90 -11.48 22.06
N ASP A 287 8.78 -10.24 22.54
CA ASP A 287 7.60 -9.41 22.31
C ASP A 287 7.46 -9.03 20.82
N THR A 288 6.33 -9.38 20.23
CA THR A 288 5.92 -9.01 18.87
C THR A 288 4.57 -8.31 18.83
N SER A 289 4.12 -7.77 19.97
CA SER A 289 2.93 -6.93 20.05
C SER A 289 3.13 -5.57 19.36
N VAL A 290 2.03 -5.00 18.88
CA VAL A 290 1.98 -3.69 18.21
C VAL A 290 0.84 -2.87 18.79
N VAL A 291 1.00 -1.55 18.83
CA VAL A 291 0.00 -0.64 19.40
C VAL A 291 -1.09 -0.25 18.41
N ALA A 292 -0.86 -0.44 17.11
CA ALA A 292 -1.83 -0.16 16.05
C ALA A 292 -1.46 -0.90 14.75
N ALA A 293 -2.47 -1.17 13.92
CA ALA A 293 -2.30 -1.81 12.63
C ALA A 293 -2.99 -1.03 11.49
N VAL A 294 -2.28 -0.86 10.38
CA VAL A 294 -2.77 -0.12 9.20
C VAL A 294 -2.60 -0.98 7.93
N PRO A 295 -3.44 -2.00 7.73
CA PRO A 295 -3.41 -2.80 6.51
C PRO A 295 -4.04 -2.02 5.34
N VAL A 296 -3.34 -2.01 4.20
CA VAL A 296 -3.76 -1.29 2.99
C VAL A 296 -4.01 -2.31 1.88
N TYR A 297 -5.24 -2.35 1.36
CA TYR A 297 -5.72 -3.26 0.32
C TYR A 297 -5.28 -4.72 0.54
N GLY A 298 -5.35 -5.17 1.79
CA GLY A 298 -4.86 -6.48 2.24
C GLY A 298 -5.77 -7.63 1.80
N ARG A 299 -5.26 -8.85 1.97
CA ARG A 299 -6.06 -10.08 1.88
C ARG A 299 -6.30 -10.62 3.28
N TYR A 300 -7.54 -10.97 3.62
CA TYR A 300 -7.91 -11.36 4.99
C TYR A 300 -8.48 -12.78 5.08
N ASP A 301 -8.94 -13.33 3.95
CA ASP A 301 -9.46 -14.70 3.82
C ASP A 301 -8.68 -15.49 2.74
N TRP A 302 -8.01 -16.56 3.17
CA TRP A 302 -7.27 -17.49 2.30
C TRP A 302 -7.96 -18.83 2.09
N PHE A 303 -9.13 -19.09 2.69
CA PHE A 303 -9.74 -20.43 2.67
C PHE A 303 -11.12 -20.47 2.01
N THR A 304 -11.85 -19.35 1.91
CA THR A 304 -13.12 -19.36 1.19
C THR A 304 -12.87 -19.45 -0.31
N THR A 305 -13.66 -20.26 -1.01
CA THR A 305 -13.55 -20.47 -2.47
C THR A 305 -14.79 -19.99 -3.24
N GLU A 306 -15.84 -19.58 -2.52
CA GLU A 306 -17.05 -18.98 -3.06
C GLU A 306 -16.87 -17.46 -3.15
N GLY A 307 -17.57 -16.81 -4.08
CA GLY A 307 -17.42 -15.38 -4.35
C GLY A 307 -16.37 -15.04 -5.41
N GLU A 308 -16.32 -13.77 -5.79
CA GLU A 308 -15.54 -13.32 -6.95
C GLU A 308 -14.03 -13.46 -6.73
N GLY A 309 -13.35 -14.24 -7.59
CA GLY A 309 -11.90 -14.38 -7.61
C GLY A 309 -11.29 -15.20 -6.46
N ARG A 310 -12.09 -15.64 -5.48
CA ARG A 310 -11.61 -16.39 -4.32
C ARG A 310 -11.02 -17.75 -4.71
N ARG A 311 -11.69 -18.50 -5.59
CA ARG A 311 -11.21 -19.82 -6.05
C ARG A 311 -9.85 -19.71 -6.76
N GLU A 312 -9.71 -18.79 -7.70
CA GLU A 312 -8.46 -18.56 -8.43
C GLU A 312 -7.34 -18.13 -7.48
N PHE A 313 -7.68 -17.33 -6.46
CA PHE A 313 -6.73 -16.92 -5.44
C PHE A 313 -6.25 -18.09 -4.58
N VAL A 314 -7.15 -18.96 -4.09
CA VAL A 314 -6.77 -20.17 -3.34
C VAL A 314 -5.88 -21.08 -4.18
N GLN A 315 -6.18 -21.23 -5.48
CA GLN A 315 -5.33 -21.99 -6.41
C GLN A 315 -3.93 -21.37 -6.57
N LEU A 316 -3.83 -20.04 -6.62
CA LEU A 316 -2.56 -19.33 -6.66
C LEU A 316 -1.75 -19.57 -5.37
N LEU A 317 -2.39 -19.48 -4.21
CA LEU A 317 -1.76 -19.77 -2.92
C LEU A 317 -1.27 -21.22 -2.86
N GLU A 318 -2.12 -22.18 -3.23
CA GLU A 318 -1.77 -23.61 -3.31
C GLU A 318 -0.54 -23.84 -4.17
N LYS A 319 -0.51 -23.26 -5.36
CA LYS A 319 0.56 -23.53 -6.33
C LYS A 319 1.89 -22.84 -5.98
N PHE A 320 1.83 -21.62 -5.45
CA PHE A 320 3.01 -20.76 -5.34
C PHE A 320 3.45 -20.43 -3.92
N VAL A 321 2.51 -20.25 -2.97
CA VAL A 321 2.83 -19.72 -1.63
C VAL A 321 2.86 -20.81 -0.57
N VAL A 322 1.78 -21.59 -0.48
CA VAL A 322 1.61 -22.67 0.49
C VAL A 322 2.25 -23.97 0.00
N LYS A 323 2.19 -24.25 -1.31
CA LYS A 323 2.72 -25.48 -1.95
C LYS A 323 2.21 -26.78 -1.33
N LYS A 324 1.00 -26.74 -0.77
CA LYS A 324 0.25 -27.89 -0.26
C LYS A 324 -1.19 -27.78 -0.73
N LYS A 325 -1.83 -28.91 -1.02
CA LYS A 325 -3.21 -28.93 -1.55
C LYS A 325 -4.19 -28.36 -0.54
N PHE A 326 -5.04 -27.42 -0.97
CA PHE A 326 -6.09 -26.84 -0.13
C PHE A 326 -7.06 -27.92 0.39
N ALA A 327 -7.43 -28.88 -0.47
CA ALA A 327 -8.38 -29.93 -0.12
C ALA A 327 -7.94 -30.84 1.04
N THR A 328 -6.63 -30.99 1.27
CA THR A 328 -6.09 -31.87 2.33
C THR A 328 -5.36 -31.12 3.45
N HIS A 329 -5.11 -29.83 3.29
CA HIS A 329 -4.37 -29.00 4.25
C HIS A 329 -5.07 -27.66 4.51
N ARG A 330 -6.40 -27.69 4.60
CA ARG A 330 -7.26 -26.50 4.76
C ARG A 330 -6.91 -25.70 6.03
N ASP A 331 -6.50 -26.39 7.08
CA ASP A 331 -6.02 -25.81 8.34
C ASP A 331 -4.94 -24.75 8.12
N ILE A 332 -3.97 -25.00 7.24
CA ILE A 332 -2.89 -24.04 6.94
C ILE A 332 -3.43 -22.71 6.40
N TYR A 333 -4.47 -22.76 5.57
CA TYR A 333 -5.09 -21.59 4.95
C TYR A 333 -5.98 -20.84 5.94
N VAL A 334 -6.73 -21.58 6.76
CA VAL A 334 -7.49 -21.02 7.88
C VAL A 334 -6.54 -20.30 8.84
N ASP A 335 -5.42 -20.93 9.16
CA ASP A 335 -4.42 -20.37 10.05
C ASP A 335 -3.78 -19.10 9.50
N ALA A 336 -3.50 -19.11 8.19
CA ALA A 336 -2.99 -17.95 7.50
C ALA A 336 -4.01 -16.82 7.35
N SER A 337 -5.29 -16.98 7.70
CA SER A 337 -6.32 -15.97 7.44
C SER A 337 -6.53 -15.03 8.64
N PRO A 338 -6.20 -13.73 8.55
CA PRO A 338 -6.49 -12.75 9.61
C PRO A 338 -7.93 -12.77 10.12
N ILE A 339 -8.91 -13.00 9.23
CA ILE A 339 -10.34 -13.06 9.59
C ILE A 339 -10.70 -14.22 10.53
N ARG A 340 -9.77 -15.16 10.77
CA ARG A 340 -9.91 -16.27 11.73
C ARG A 340 -9.06 -16.09 12.97
N ARG A 341 -8.47 -14.89 13.15
CA ARG A 341 -7.62 -14.51 14.29
C ARG A 341 -8.16 -13.28 15.02
N LEU A 342 -9.41 -12.90 14.75
CA LEU A 342 -10.09 -11.79 15.39
C LEU A 342 -10.20 -12.03 16.90
N ARG A 343 -9.98 -10.98 17.70
CA ARG A 343 -9.92 -11.06 19.16
C ARG A 343 -10.36 -9.73 19.77
N ALA A 344 -10.91 -9.78 20.98
CA ALA A 344 -11.52 -8.62 21.62
C ALA A 344 -10.50 -7.55 22.03
N ASP A 345 -9.28 -7.96 22.32
CA ASP A 345 -8.13 -7.13 22.67
C ASP A 345 -7.22 -6.84 21.46
N ALA A 346 -7.76 -6.92 20.23
CA ALA A 346 -7.03 -6.46 19.05
C ALA A 346 -6.64 -4.97 19.22
N PRO A 347 -5.45 -4.55 18.77
CA PRO A 347 -5.07 -3.13 18.80
C PRO A 347 -6.00 -2.32 17.87
N PRO A 348 -6.03 -0.98 17.95
CA PRO A 348 -6.72 -0.16 16.96
C PRO A 348 -6.29 -0.48 15.52
N PHE A 349 -7.26 -0.58 14.61
CA PHE A 349 -7.03 -0.79 13.17
C PHE A 349 -7.45 0.44 12.36
N PHE A 350 -6.69 0.75 11.32
CA PHE A 350 -7.17 1.59 10.22
C PHE A 350 -6.98 0.88 8.88
N VAL A 351 -8.07 0.36 8.34
CA VAL A 351 -8.10 -0.38 7.07
C VAL A 351 -8.39 0.58 5.92
N LEU A 352 -7.57 0.52 4.86
CA LEU A 352 -7.80 1.32 3.64
C LEU A 352 -7.88 0.40 2.43
N HIS A 353 -8.92 0.52 1.60
CA HIS A 353 -9.08 -0.31 0.41
C HIS A 353 -9.61 0.50 -0.77
N GLY A 354 -9.16 0.19 -1.99
CA GLY A 354 -9.71 0.83 -3.19
C GLY A 354 -10.99 0.16 -3.68
N ARG A 355 -12.06 0.93 -3.89
CA ARG A 355 -13.34 0.39 -4.40
C ARG A 355 -13.21 -0.26 -5.77
N ASP A 356 -12.30 0.25 -6.59
CA ASP A 356 -12.06 -0.25 -7.94
C ASP A 356 -10.87 -1.20 -8.01
N ASP A 357 -10.39 -1.72 -6.87
CA ASP A 357 -9.32 -2.71 -6.82
C ASP A 357 -9.68 -3.94 -7.68
N SER A 358 -8.89 -4.15 -8.73
CA SER A 358 -9.09 -5.25 -9.68
C SER A 358 -8.38 -6.54 -9.26
N LEU A 359 -7.44 -6.48 -8.30
CA LEU A 359 -6.66 -7.64 -7.86
C LEU A 359 -7.25 -8.28 -6.60
N ILE A 360 -7.60 -7.46 -5.61
CA ILE A 360 -8.20 -7.91 -4.35
C ILE A 360 -9.56 -7.20 -4.22
N PRO A 361 -10.68 -7.93 -4.40
CA PRO A 361 -12.00 -7.34 -4.31
C PRO A 361 -12.20 -6.62 -2.97
N VAL A 362 -12.85 -5.45 -3.02
CA VAL A 362 -13.10 -4.61 -1.84
C VAL A 362 -13.90 -5.33 -0.74
N GLY A 363 -14.72 -6.33 -1.12
CA GLY A 363 -15.45 -7.18 -0.20
C GLY A 363 -14.57 -7.86 0.86
N GLU A 364 -13.30 -8.16 0.54
CA GLU A 364 -12.35 -8.70 1.51
C GLU A 364 -12.15 -7.77 2.71
N ALA A 365 -12.01 -6.46 2.46
CA ALA A 365 -11.87 -5.48 3.54
C ALA A 365 -13.20 -5.20 4.23
N GLN A 366 -14.32 -5.19 3.49
CA GLN A 366 -15.64 -4.98 4.08
C GLN A 366 -15.96 -6.08 5.11
N GLU A 367 -15.84 -7.35 4.71
CA GLU A 367 -16.07 -8.51 5.59
C GLU A 367 -15.11 -8.49 6.79
N PHE A 368 -13.81 -8.25 6.56
CA PHE A 368 -12.84 -8.20 7.65
C PHE A 368 -13.12 -7.08 8.65
N VAL A 369 -13.48 -5.88 8.18
CA VAL A 369 -13.78 -4.73 9.04
C VAL A 369 -15.07 -4.98 9.82
N GLU A 370 -16.11 -5.50 9.17
CA GLU A 370 -17.38 -5.84 9.82
C GLU A 370 -17.17 -6.86 10.94
N GLU A 371 -16.52 -8.00 10.65
CA GLU A 371 -16.27 -9.04 11.65
C GLU A 371 -15.33 -8.54 12.76
N LEU A 372 -14.31 -7.73 12.44
CA LEU A 372 -13.40 -7.18 13.46
C LEU A 372 -14.10 -6.17 14.36
N ARG A 373 -14.97 -5.30 13.82
CA ARG A 373 -15.78 -4.35 14.61
C ARG A 373 -16.72 -5.07 15.56
N ALA A 374 -17.26 -6.22 15.17
CA ALA A 374 -18.16 -7.01 15.99
C ALA A 374 -17.48 -7.61 17.24
N VAL A 375 -16.16 -7.79 17.21
CA VAL A 375 -15.41 -8.47 18.28
C VAL A 375 -14.47 -7.54 19.05
N SER A 376 -13.79 -6.62 18.35
CA SER A 376 -12.75 -5.75 18.92
C SER A 376 -13.34 -4.68 19.86
N LYS A 377 -12.69 -4.47 21.01
CA LYS A 377 -12.97 -3.34 21.90
C LYS A 377 -12.24 -2.06 21.47
N SER A 378 -11.21 -2.18 20.64
CA SER A 378 -10.50 -1.05 20.05
C SER A 378 -11.18 -0.55 18.77
N PRO A 379 -11.04 0.75 18.43
CA PRO A 379 -11.57 1.29 17.18
C PRO A 379 -11.02 0.62 15.92
N VAL A 380 -11.89 0.46 14.93
CA VAL A 380 -11.56 -0.14 13.62
C VAL A 380 -11.98 0.83 12.51
N ALA A 381 -11.16 1.86 12.30
CA ALA A 381 -11.34 2.83 11.22
C ALA A 381 -11.28 2.15 9.85
N TYR A 382 -12.13 2.60 8.92
CA TYR A 382 -12.17 2.07 7.56
C TYR A 382 -12.38 3.17 6.54
N ALA A 383 -11.56 3.17 5.49
CA ALA A 383 -11.72 4.06 4.35
C ALA A 383 -11.73 3.28 3.04
N GLU A 384 -12.92 3.17 2.45
CA GLU A 384 -13.12 2.62 1.12
C GLU A 384 -12.99 3.72 0.06
N LEU A 385 -11.83 3.81 -0.59
CA LEU A 385 -11.50 4.91 -1.50
C LEU A 385 -12.17 4.72 -2.88
N PRO A 386 -13.11 5.59 -3.28
CA PRO A 386 -13.71 5.53 -4.61
C PRO A 386 -12.65 5.75 -5.70
N HIS A 387 -12.79 5.03 -6.81
CA HIS A 387 -11.91 5.13 -7.98
C HIS A 387 -10.45 4.75 -7.75
N ALA A 388 -10.10 4.29 -6.55
CA ALA A 388 -8.76 3.81 -6.27
C ALA A 388 -8.61 2.37 -6.75
N GLN A 389 -7.52 2.12 -7.48
CA GLN A 389 -7.06 0.79 -7.86
C GLN A 389 -6.28 0.13 -6.72
N HIS A 390 -5.88 -1.13 -6.93
CA HIS A 390 -4.84 -1.75 -6.12
C HIS A 390 -3.58 -0.86 -6.08
N ALA A 391 -2.81 -0.91 -4.99
CA ALA A 391 -1.47 -0.33 -4.95
C ALA A 391 -1.41 1.20 -5.20
N PHE A 392 -2.47 1.93 -4.80
CA PHE A 392 -2.59 3.38 -4.99
C PHE A 392 -1.53 4.23 -4.24
N ASP A 393 -0.85 3.65 -3.26
CA ASP A 393 0.15 4.31 -2.39
C ASP A 393 1.59 4.27 -2.93
N ILE A 394 1.84 3.53 -4.02
CA ILE A 394 3.18 3.39 -4.60
C ILE A 394 3.63 4.66 -5.33
N PHE A 395 2.70 5.40 -5.93
CA PHE A 395 3.00 6.64 -6.62
C PHE A 395 2.91 7.83 -5.67
N SER A 396 3.60 8.92 -6.01
CA SER A 396 3.44 10.21 -5.31
C SER A 396 2.17 10.93 -5.78
N SER A 397 1.02 10.24 -5.76
CA SER A 397 -0.26 10.78 -6.19
C SER A 397 -0.93 11.60 -5.08
N PRO A 398 -1.85 12.53 -5.41
CA PRO A 398 -2.64 13.24 -4.40
C PRO A 398 -3.37 12.28 -3.45
N ARG A 399 -3.94 11.19 -3.98
CA ARG A 399 -4.57 10.12 -3.21
C ARG A 399 -3.60 9.51 -2.20
N ALA A 400 -2.41 9.10 -2.63
CA ALA A 400 -1.41 8.52 -1.73
C ALA A 400 -1.00 9.47 -0.59
N HIS A 401 -0.84 10.76 -0.88
CA HIS A 401 -0.52 11.76 0.15
C HIS A 401 -1.67 12.02 1.13
N ARG A 402 -2.92 12.01 0.66
CA ARG A 402 -4.09 12.11 1.54
C ARG A 402 -4.25 10.88 2.43
N SER A 403 -4.06 9.69 1.87
CA SER A 403 -4.02 8.45 2.65
C SER A 403 -2.92 8.48 3.70
N ALA A 404 -1.70 8.94 3.34
CA ALA A 404 -0.61 9.10 4.28
C ALA A 404 -0.92 10.09 5.42
N GLU A 405 -1.58 11.20 5.10
CA GLU A 405 -2.02 12.19 6.09
C GLU A 405 -3.06 11.61 7.05
N ALA A 406 -4.06 10.89 6.54
CA ALA A 406 -5.10 10.26 7.35
C ALA A 406 -4.53 9.18 8.27
N VAL A 407 -3.63 8.33 7.75
CA VAL A 407 -2.92 7.33 8.55
C VAL A 407 -2.08 7.99 9.65
N ALA A 408 -1.40 9.09 9.34
CA ALA A 408 -0.66 9.84 10.36
C ALA A 408 -1.57 10.42 11.44
N ARG A 409 -2.76 10.92 11.09
CA ARG A 409 -3.75 11.38 12.07
C ARG A 409 -4.25 10.25 12.96
N PHE A 410 -4.61 9.11 12.38
CA PHE A 410 -5.00 7.90 13.13
C PHE A 410 -3.91 7.48 14.12
N LEU A 411 -2.67 7.34 13.64
CA LEU A 411 -1.55 6.92 14.49
C LEU A 411 -1.19 7.94 15.57
N SER A 412 -1.28 9.24 15.26
CA SER A 412 -1.15 10.30 16.25
C SER A 412 -2.26 10.26 17.29
N TRP A 413 -3.50 9.94 16.89
CA TRP A 413 -4.60 9.75 17.83
C TRP A 413 -4.30 8.58 18.78
N VAL A 414 -3.84 7.44 18.26
CA VAL A 414 -3.41 6.30 19.10
C VAL A 414 -2.30 6.71 20.06
N TYR A 415 -1.32 7.50 19.60
CA TYR A 415 -0.25 8.00 20.47
C TYR A 415 -0.77 8.93 21.57
N ALA A 416 -1.75 9.78 21.26
CA ALA A 416 -2.32 10.73 22.22
C ALA A 416 -3.23 10.05 23.26
N THR A 417 -3.94 8.98 22.87
CA THR A 417 -4.91 8.29 23.74
C THR A 417 -4.31 7.09 24.48
N ASN A 418 -3.22 6.52 23.96
CA ASN A 418 -2.48 5.43 24.58
C ASN A 418 -0.96 5.72 24.50
N PRO A 419 -0.48 6.76 25.21
CA PRO A 419 0.94 7.08 25.22
C PRO A 419 1.74 5.95 25.89
N PRO A 420 2.94 5.65 25.39
CA PRO A 420 3.81 4.68 26.07
C PRO A 420 4.17 5.20 27.46
N GLU A 421 4.30 4.30 28.44
CA GLU A 421 4.79 4.64 29.77
C GLU A 421 6.18 5.30 29.63
N ARG A 422 6.32 6.51 30.17
CA ARG A 422 7.58 7.23 30.20
C ARG A 422 8.16 7.09 31.60
N ASP A 423 9.15 6.21 31.73
CA ASP A 423 10.09 6.22 32.86
C ASP A 423 10.79 7.58 33.02
#